data_AF-A0A258GG17-F1
#
_entry.id   AF-A0A258GG17-F1
#
_cell.length_a   1.000
_cell.length_b   1.000
_cell.length_c   1.000
_cell.angle_alpha   90.00
_cell.angle_beta   90.00
_cell.angle_gamma   90.00
#
_symmetry.space_group_name_H-M   'P 1'
#
loop_
_entity.id
_entity.type
_entity.pdbx_description
1 polymer ?
#
loop_
_entity_poly.entity_id
_entity_poly.type
_entity_poly.pdbx_seq_one_letter_code
_entity_poly.pdbx_strand_id
1 'polypeptide(L)'
;MEVLAIINQAAIKHKDAKGFTIVELLIVIVVIGILAAVSIVAYNRVSQKASNASTISAASNTLKILQAYITEHGKYPQVATSELTRCILSSSGCENSIGTFAAPEPGLIAEVARAGTLPASVPFSGSSRNGIFYQYAPTLIVGSASQPLMITYWLQGTNQACGVTGVLTSGNPRNISSTGYTSGDEDGKTRCNVTVPGPAHSS
;
A
#
# COMPACT_ATOMS: atom_id res chain seq x y z
N MET A 1 60.97 -34.46 56.55
CA MET A 1 61.00 -33.06 56.98
C MET A 1 60.70 -32.26 55.72
N GLU A 2 59.43 -32.19 55.33
CA GLU A 2 58.62 -30.96 55.48
C GLU A 2 59.41 -29.73 55.00
N VAL A 3 58.98 -29.06 53.93
CA VAL A 3 57.87 -28.11 54.03
C VAL A 3 56.97 -28.13 52.78
N LEU A 4 55.70 -28.43 53.05
CA LEU A 4 54.51 -28.13 52.26
C LEU A 4 54.16 -26.63 52.38
N ALA A 5 53.34 -26.11 51.46
CA ALA A 5 52.79 -24.75 51.37
C ALA A 5 53.72 -23.77 50.62
N ILE A 6 53.30 -23.14 49.53
CA ILE A 6 52.10 -22.31 49.42
C ILE A 6 51.45 -22.54 48.03
N ILE A 7 50.40 -23.36 47.98
CA ILE A 7 49.37 -23.18 46.94
C ILE A 7 48.49 -22.06 47.48
N ASN A 8 48.60 -20.88 46.90
CA ASN A 8 47.71 -19.76 47.17
C ASN A 8 46.31 -20.14 46.67
N GLN A 9 45.55 -20.86 47.50
CA GLN A 9 44.12 -21.01 47.29
C GLN A 9 43.45 -19.69 47.68
N ALA A 10 43.39 -18.78 46.73
CA ALA A 10 42.38 -17.73 46.74
C ALA A 10 41.02 -18.43 46.62
N ALA A 11 40.45 -18.84 47.76
CA ALA A 11 39.11 -19.35 47.85
C ALA A 11 38.14 -18.27 47.36
N ILE A 12 37.59 -18.46 46.16
CA ILE A 12 36.48 -17.65 45.67
C ILE A 12 35.29 -17.95 46.57
N LYS A 13 35.04 -17.06 47.52
CA LYS A 13 33.83 -17.04 48.34
C LYS A 13 32.67 -16.80 47.39
N HIS A 14 32.05 -17.89 46.90
CA HIS A 14 30.78 -17.84 46.19
C HIS A 14 29.77 -17.22 47.15
N LYS A 15 29.52 -15.91 46.99
CA LYS A 15 28.30 -15.27 47.51
C LYS A 15 27.13 -16.13 47.04
N ASP A 16 26.22 -16.47 47.94
CA ASP A 16 25.00 -17.22 47.67
C ASP A 16 24.28 -16.63 46.45
N ALA A 17 24.63 -17.15 45.27
CA ALA A 17 23.97 -16.84 44.03
C ALA A 17 22.68 -17.63 44.11
N LYS A 18 21.62 -16.98 44.59
CA LYS A 18 20.25 -17.52 44.49
C LYS A 18 19.97 -17.73 43.00
N GLY A 19 20.16 -18.97 42.54
CA GLY A 19 19.88 -19.35 41.17
C GLY A 19 18.38 -19.27 40.92
N PHE A 20 17.98 -18.74 39.77
CA PHE A 20 16.62 -18.89 39.26
C PHE A 20 16.29 -20.38 39.17
N THR A 21 15.12 -20.78 39.69
CA THR A 21 14.68 -22.17 39.57
C THR A 21 14.39 -22.49 38.11
N ILE A 22 14.65 -23.74 37.69
CA ILE A 22 14.30 -24.22 36.35
C ILE A 22 12.79 -24.02 36.08
N VAL A 23 11.96 -24.14 37.12
CA VAL A 23 10.51 -23.94 37.04
C VAL A 23 10.16 -22.48 36.77
N GLU A 24 10.81 -21.52 37.43
CA GLU A 24 10.62 -20.08 37.15
C GLU A 24 10.98 -19.74 35.70
N LEU A 25 12.07 -20.30 35.17
CA LEU A 25 12.45 -20.05 33.78
C LEU A 25 11.49 -20.74 32.79
N LEU A 26 10.97 -21.92 33.14
CA LEU A 26 10.00 -22.67 32.32
C LEU A 26 8.67 -21.92 32.19
N ILE A 27 8.13 -21.38 33.28
CA ILE A 27 6.86 -20.63 33.20
C ILE A 27 7.01 -19.36 32.36
N VAL A 28 8.16 -18.70 32.42
CA VAL A 28 8.42 -17.47 31.67
C VAL A 28 8.42 -17.72 30.17
N ILE A 29 9.12 -18.78 29.71
CA ILE A 29 9.16 -19.09 28.28
C ILE A 29 7.77 -19.52 27.77
N VAL A 30 6.97 -20.20 28.58
CA VAL A 30 5.59 -20.58 28.23
C VAL A 30 4.72 -19.34 28.08
N VAL A 31 4.79 -18.41 29.03
CA VAL A 31 4.03 -17.15 28.97
C VAL A 31 4.45 -16.31 27.76
N ILE A 32 5.76 -16.16 27.50
CA ILE A 32 6.26 -15.45 26.32
C ILE A 32 5.77 -16.13 25.03
N GLY A 33 5.75 -17.45 24.97
CA GLY A 33 5.25 -18.20 23.82
C GLY A 33 3.77 -17.90 23.52
N ILE A 34 2.92 -17.87 24.54
CA ILE A 34 1.49 -17.55 24.38
C ILE A 34 1.32 -16.09 23.93
N LEU A 35 2.01 -15.15 24.57
CA LEU A 35 1.94 -13.73 24.22
C LEU A 35 2.44 -13.47 22.79
N ALA A 36 3.52 -14.13 22.37
CA ALA A 36 4.06 -14.01 21.02
C ALA A 36 3.05 -14.49 19.96
N ALA A 37 2.41 -15.64 20.18
CA ALA A 37 1.43 -16.18 19.24
C ALA A 37 0.24 -15.25 19.00
N VAL A 38 -0.34 -14.68 20.07
CA VAL A 38 -1.43 -13.70 19.97
C VAL A 38 -0.96 -12.41 19.31
N SER A 39 0.24 -11.94 19.68
CA SER A 39 0.81 -10.70 19.15
C SER A 39 1.04 -10.76 17.63
N ILE A 40 1.48 -11.91 17.09
CA ILE A 40 1.72 -12.08 15.65
C ILE A 40 0.42 -11.91 14.85
N VAL A 41 -0.67 -12.55 15.28
CA VAL A 41 -1.97 -12.45 14.57
C VAL A 41 -2.52 -11.03 14.63
N ALA A 42 -2.39 -10.35 15.76
CA ALA A 42 -2.80 -8.96 15.92
C ALA A 42 -1.95 -8.02 15.04
N TYR A 43 -0.63 -8.20 15.03
CA TYR A 43 0.31 -7.40 14.26
C TYR A 43 0.02 -7.45 12.76
N ASN A 44 -0.26 -8.64 12.21
CA ASN A 44 -0.57 -8.79 10.79
C ASN A 44 -1.80 -7.97 10.36
N ARG A 45 -2.85 -7.94 11.17
CA ARG A 45 -4.05 -7.13 10.88
C ARG A 45 -3.78 -5.63 10.98
N VAL A 46 -3.01 -5.20 11.99
CA VAL A 46 -2.66 -3.78 12.17
C VAL A 46 -1.78 -3.30 11.01
N SER A 47 -0.78 -4.08 10.63
CA SER A 47 0.11 -3.80 9.50
C SER A 47 -0.68 -3.70 8.19
N GLN A 48 -1.62 -4.61 7.95
CA GLN A 48 -2.51 -4.56 6.79
C GLN A 48 -3.34 -3.26 6.75
N LYS A 49 -3.93 -2.86 7.87
CA LYS A 49 -4.72 -1.62 7.96
C LYS A 49 -3.86 -0.37 7.73
N ALA A 50 -2.65 -0.34 8.29
CA ALA A 50 -1.71 0.78 8.10
C ALA A 50 -1.27 0.89 6.63
N SER A 51 -0.98 -0.24 5.99
CA SER A 51 -0.67 -0.32 4.56
C SER A 51 -1.81 0.23 3.71
N ASN A 52 -3.05 -0.23 3.96
CA ASN A 52 -4.23 0.26 3.25
C ASN A 52 -4.45 1.77 3.46
N ALA A 53 -4.32 2.28 4.70
CA ALA A 53 -4.47 3.70 4.98
C ALA A 53 -3.43 4.55 4.23
N SER A 54 -2.18 4.08 4.15
CA SER A 54 -1.12 4.74 3.37
C SER A 54 -1.45 4.76 1.86
N THR A 55 -1.89 3.63 1.30
CA THR A 55 -2.31 3.54 -0.10
C THR A 55 -3.51 4.44 -0.41
N ILE A 56 -4.52 4.50 0.47
CA ILE A 56 -5.67 5.39 0.33
C ILE A 56 -5.23 6.86 0.37
N SER A 57 -4.34 7.22 1.30
CA SER A 57 -3.80 8.58 1.39
C SER A 57 -3.02 8.96 0.12
N ALA A 58 -2.20 8.05 -0.39
CA ALA A 58 -1.47 8.24 -1.64
C ALA A 58 -2.43 8.41 -2.83
N ALA A 59 -3.44 7.56 -2.96
CA ALA A 59 -4.46 7.64 -4.00
C ALA A 59 -5.28 8.95 -3.92
N SER A 60 -5.66 9.37 -2.71
CA SER A 60 -6.34 10.64 -2.47
C SER A 60 -5.48 11.84 -2.88
N ASN A 61 -4.19 11.81 -2.55
CA ASN A 61 -3.24 12.85 -2.97
C ASN A 61 -3.11 12.89 -4.50
N THR A 62 -2.90 11.75 -5.14
CA THR A 62 -2.85 11.63 -6.60
C THR A 62 -4.12 12.17 -7.26
N LEU A 63 -5.31 11.82 -6.73
CA LEU A 63 -6.59 12.33 -7.24
C LEU A 63 -6.65 13.87 -7.18
N LYS A 64 -6.25 14.48 -6.06
CA LYS A 64 -6.22 15.94 -5.91
C LYS A 64 -5.27 16.60 -6.91
N ILE A 65 -4.09 16.02 -7.09
CA ILE A 65 -3.08 16.53 -8.04
C ILE A 65 -3.62 16.47 -9.48
N LEU A 66 -4.25 15.35 -9.87
CA LEU A 66 -4.86 15.21 -11.19
C LEU A 66 -6.00 16.21 -11.41
N GLN A 67 -6.84 16.45 -10.40
CA GLN A 67 -7.90 17.46 -10.47
C GLN A 67 -7.34 18.88 -10.60
N ALA A 68 -6.29 19.20 -9.85
CA ALA A 68 -5.60 20.49 -9.94
C ALA A 68 -4.99 20.69 -11.34
N TYR A 69 -4.32 19.68 -11.89
CA TYR A 69 -3.80 19.71 -13.27
C TYR A 69 -4.92 19.96 -14.29
N ILE A 70 -6.04 19.25 -14.19
CA ILE A 70 -7.17 19.42 -15.09
C ILE A 70 -7.76 20.83 -14.99
N THR A 71 -7.79 21.40 -13.78
CA THR A 71 -8.29 22.76 -13.53
C THR A 71 -7.36 23.82 -14.14
N GLU A 72 -6.05 23.61 -14.08
CA GLU A 72 -5.04 24.53 -14.62
C GLU A 72 -4.94 24.47 -16.15
N HIS A 73 -5.01 23.26 -16.73
CA HIS A 73 -4.75 23.04 -18.15
C HIS A 73 -6.01 22.84 -19.00
N GLY A 74 -7.18 22.65 -18.40
CA GLY A 74 -8.45 22.42 -19.10
C GLY A 74 -8.53 21.10 -19.86
N LYS A 75 -7.55 20.21 -19.69
CA LYS A 75 -7.44 18.92 -20.38
C LYS A 75 -6.96 17.84 -19.42
N TYR A 76 -7.23 16.59 -19.76
CA TYR A 76 -6.72 15.45 -19.02
C TYR A 76 -5.24 15.20 -19.35
N PRO A 77 -4.43 14.75 -18.37
CA PRO A 77 -3.06 14.32 -18.62
C PRO A 77 -3.08 13.11 -19.57
N GLN A 78 -2.65 13.32 -20.79
CA GLN A 78 -2.53 12.30 -21.83
C GLN A 78 -1.07 12.00 -22.07
N VAL A 79 -0.77 10.74 -22.37
CA VAL A 79 0.54 10.33 -22.87
C VAL A 79 0.46 10.11 -24.37
N ALA A 80 1.58 10.31 -25.05
CA ALA A 80 1.67 10.13 -26.50
C ALA A 80 1.56 8.67 -26.96
N THR A 81 1.48 7.71 -26.04
CA THR A 81 1.44 6.27 -26.36
C THR A 81 0.01 5.76 -26.44
N SER A 82 -0.22 4.75 -27.29
CA SER A 82 -1.50 4.03 -27.41
C SER A 82 -1.85 3.16 -26.20
N GLU A 83 -1.04 3.21 -25.13
CA GLU A 83 -1.25 2.41 -23.93
C GLU A 83 -2.29 3.07 -23.02
N LEU A 84 -3.37 2.34 -22.79
CA LEU A 84 -4.50 2.85 -22.00
C LEU A 84 -4.19 2.92 -20.51
N THR A 85 -3.20 2.19 -19.98
CA THR A 85 -2.95 2.04 -18.53
C THR A 85 -1.49 2.25 -18.18
N ARG A 86 -1.19 3.09 -17.19
CA ARG A 86 0.17 3.48 -16.81
C ARG A 86 0.32 3.72 -15.32
N CYS A 87 1.56 3.72 -14.83
CA CYS A 87 1.86 4.07 -13.45
C CYS A 87 1.78 5.58 -13.22
N ILE A 88 1.28 6.02 -12.06
CA ILE A 88 1.25 7.44 -11.64
C ILE A 88 2.05 7.70 -10.34
N LEU A 89 3.01 6.83 -10.04
CA LEU A 89 3.97 7.02 -8.95
C LEU A 89 5.26 7.67 -9.46
N SER A 90 5.92 8.51 -8.65
CA SER A 90 7.07 9.29 -9.13
C SER A 90 8.38 8.50 -9.28
N SER A 91 8.48 7.28 -8.75
CA SER A 91 9.70 6.45 -8.90
C SER A 91 9.45 5.08 -9.50
N SER A 92 8.66 4.23 -8.83
CA SER A 92 8.34 2.87 -9.27
C SER A 92 7.40 2.21 -8.25
N GLY A 93 6.87 1.04 -8.59
CA GLY A 93 6.01 0.27 -7.69
C GLY A 93 4.63 -0.05 -8.26
N CYS A 94 4.42 0.17 -9.56
CA CYS A 94 3.24 -0.29 -10.27
C CYS A 94 3.47 -1.67 -10.89
N GLU A 95 2.71 -2.65 -10.46
CA GLU A 95 2.72 -4.00 -11.01
C GLU A 95 1.30 -4.55 -10.99
N ASN A 96 0.93 -5.28 -12.04
CA ASN A 96 -0.32 -6.03 -12.10
C ASN A 96 -0.05 -7.42 -12.70
N SER A 97 -1.09 -8.19 -12.98
CA SER A 97 -0.96 -9.56 -13.46
C SER A 97 -0.33 -9.70 -14.86
N ILE A 98 -0.15 -8.60 -15.61
CA ILE A 98 0.50 -8.60 -16.92
C ILE A 98 1.95 -8.07 -16.87
N GLY A 99 2.41 -7.52 -15.74
CA GLY A 99 3.81 -7.14 -15.54
C GLY A 99 3.99 -5.88 -14.70
N THR A 100 5.24 -5.42 -14.68
CA THR A 100 5.67 -4.18 -14.02
C THR A 100 5.55 -3.00 -14.99
N PHE A 101 5.04 -1.87 -14.51
CA PHE A 101 4.86 -0.65 -15.28
C PHE A 101 5.88 0.37 -14.80
N ALA A 102 6.64 0.92 -15.75
CA ALA A 102 7.56 2.00 -15.47
C ALA A 102 6.80 3.21 -14.89
N ALA A 103 7.49 3.99 -14.05
CA ALA A 103 7.03 5.32 -13.67
C ALA A 103 6.69 6.15 -14.93
N PRO A 104 5.78 7.13 -14.80
CA PRO A 104 5.40 7.94 -15.94
C PRO A 104 6.61 8.65 -16.55
N GLU A 105 6.53 8.92 -17.85
CA GLU A 105 7.62 9.59 -18.55
C GLU A 105 7.95 10.92 -17.85
N PRO A 106 9.23 11.34 -17.83
CA PRO A 106 9.64 12.56 -17.14
C PRO A 106 8.82 13.79 -17.53
N GLY A 107 8.34 13.86 -18.78
CA GLY A 107 7.44 14.92 -19.25
C GLY A 107 6.11 14.95 -18.51
N LEU A 108 5.46 13.80 -18.30
CA LEU A 108 4.21 13.72 -17.55
C LEU A 108 4.42 13.98 -16.06
N ILE A 109 5.50 13.45 -15.48
CA ILE A 109 5.87 13.75 -14.09
C ILE A 109 6.09 15.25 -13.94
N ALA A 110 6.82 15.90 -14.85
CA ALA A 110 7.08 17.32 -14.80
C ALA A 110 5.79 18.16 -14.97
N GLU A 111 4.86 17.74 -15.83
CA GLU A 111 3.58 18.43 -16.02
C GLU A 111 2.70 18.32 -14.77
N VAL A 112 2.54 17.12 -14.23
CA VAL A 112 1.70 16.84 -13.07
C VAL A 112 2.36 17.35 -11.78
N ALA A 113 3.69 17.40 -11.71
CA ALA A 113 4.44 17.90 -10.55
C ALA A 113 4.20 19.40 -10.29
N ARG A 114 3.79 20.17 -11.30
CA ARG A 114 3.41 21.59 -11.11
C ARG A 114 2.16 21.74 -10.26
N ALA A 115 1.23 20.77 -10.37
CA ALA A 115 0.01 20.71 -9.58
C ALA A 115 0.24 20.11 -8.17
N GLY A 116 1.30 19.33 -7.98
CA GLY A 116 1.73 18.82 -6.67
C GLY A 116 2.65 17.59 -6.74
N THR A 117 3.21 17.19 -5.60
CA THR A 117 4.14 16.05 -5.55
C THR A 117 3.41 14.71 -5.52
N LEU A 118 3.62 13.90 -6.55
CA LEU A 118 3.13 12.52 -6.61
C LEU A 118 3.81 11.63 -5.56
N PRO A 119 3.11 10.64 -4.99
CA PRO A 119 3.71 9.67 -4.10
C PRO A 119 4.78 8.84 -4.84
N ALA A 120 5.92 8.61 -4.18
CA ALA A 120 7.01 7.82 -4.74
C ALA A 120 6.65 6.33 -4.84
N SER A 121 6.00 5.80 -3.80
CA SER A 121 5.53 4.42 -3.74
C SER A 121 4.33 4.28 -2.81
N VAL A 122 3.68 3.13 -2.88
CA VAL A 122 2.68 2.70 -1.90
C VAL A 122 3.16 1.40 -1.26
N PRO A 123 2.84 1.13 0.02
CA PRO A 123 3.19 -0.13 0.64
C PRO A 123 2.58 -1.30 -0.13
N PHE A 124 3.37 -2.34 -0.40
CA PHE A 124 2.91 -3.54 -1.07
C PHE A 124 3.28 -4.79 -0.26
N SER A 125 2.38 -5.76 -0.24
CA SER A 125 2.65 -7.12 0.20
C SER A 125 2.21 -8.08 -0.91
N GLY A 126 3.07 -9.06 -1.22
CA GLY A 126 2.88 -10.02 -2.30
C GLY A 126 3.46 -9.59 -3.65
N SER A 127 3.16 -10.37 -4.69
CA SER A 127 3.91 -10.41 -5.96
C SER A 127 3.14 -9.93 -7.20
N SER A 128 2.03 -9.20 -7.01
CA SER A 128 1.28 -8.59 -8.12
C SER A 128 0.26 -7.61 -7.58
N ARG A 129 -0.23 -6.68 -8.41
CA ARG A 129 -1.32 -5.72 -8.12
C ARG A 129 -0.96 -4.76 -6.97
N ASN A 130 0.00 -3.89 -7.25
CA ASN A 130 0.47 -2.84 -6.37
C ASN A 130 0.73 -1.57 -7.17
N GLY A 131 0.72 -0.43 -6.48
CA GLY A 131 0.87 0.86 -7.10
C GLY A 131 -0.45 1.57 -7.36
N ILE A 132 -0.33 2.77 -7.92
CA ILE A 132 -1.45 3.56 -8.39
C ILE A 132 -1.27 3.68 -9.90
N PHE A 133 -2.28 3.25 -10.62
CA PHE A 133 -2.34 3.34 -12.06
C PHE A 133 -3.27 4.47 -12.43
N TYR A 134 -3.03 5.07 -13.58
CA TYR A 134 -4.02 5.89 -14.24
C TYR A 134 -4.31 5.30 -15.61
N GLN A 135 -5.55 5.47 -16.06
CA GLN A 135 -6.01 4.98 -17.34
C GLN A 135 -6.84 6.03 -18.05
N TYR A 136 -6.50 6.25 -19.32
CA TYR A 136 -7.25 7.11 -20.21
C TYR A 136 -8.18 6.27 -21.10
N ALA A 137 -9.48 6.48 -20.98
CA ALA A 137 -10.55 5.79 -21.70
C ALA A 137 -11.56 6.85 -22.21
N PRO A 138 -11.41 7.36 -23.44
CA PRO A 138 -12.20 8.48 -23.96
C PRO A 138 -13.72 8.20 -24.02
N THR A 139 -14.11 6.94 -24.03
CA THR A 139 -15.51 6.49 -24.07
C THR A 139 -16.10 6.21 -22.69
N LEU A 140 -15.37 6.48 -21.59
CA LEU A 140 -15.87 6.25 -20.24
C LEU A 140 -16.92 7.31 -19.86
N ILE A 141 -18.14 6.83 -19.66
CA ILE A 141 -19.26 7.62 -19.13
C ILE A 141 -19.58 7.13 -17.72
N VAL A 142 -19.68 8.06 -16.77
CA VAL A 142 -20.08 7.78 -15.39
C VAL A 142 -21.30 8.62 -15.06
N GLY A 143 -22.42 7.95 -14.79
CA GLY A 143 -23.72 8.63 -14.75
C GLY A 143 -24.03 9.24 -16.13
N SER A 144 -24.12 10.57 -16.21
CA SER A 144 -24.36 11.32 -17.44
C SER A 144 -23.16 12.13 -17.93
N ALA A 145 -22.00 12.03 -17.27
CA ALA A 145 -20.81 12.82 -17.58
C ALA A 145 -19.71 11.96 -18.22
N SER A 146 -19.05 12.50 -19.25
CA SER A 146 -17.82 11.93 -19.80
C SER A 146 -16.68 12.14 -18.81
N GLN A 147 -16.09 11.06 -18.33
CA GLN A 147 -14.99 11.06 -17.36
C GLN A 147 -13.87 10.16 -17.88
N PRO A 148 -13.08 10.62 -18.86
CA PRO A 148 -12.17 9.74 -19.58
C PRO A 148 -10.93 9.30 -18.78
N LEU A 149 -10.72 9.84 -17.58
CA LEU A 149 -9.59 9.49 -16.72
C LEU A 149 -10.07 8.75 -15.48
N MET A 150 -9.49 7.58 -15.23
CA MET A 150 -9.63 6.86 -13.97
C MET A 150 -8.27 6.54 -13.36
N ILE A 151 -8.22 6.40 -12.05
CA ILE A 151 -7.11 5.80 -11.32
C ILE A 151 -7.52 4.44 -10.76
N THR A 152 -6.57 3.50 -10.73
CA THR A 152 -6.77 2.17 -10.19
C THR A 152 -5.68 1.86 -9.16
N TYR A 153 -6.08 1.38 -8.00
CA TYR A 153 -5.17 0.88 -6.97
C TYR A 153 -5.80 -0.31 -6.24
N TRP A 154 -4.99 -1.01 -5.43
CA TRP A 154 -5.43 -2.19 -4.69
C TRP A 154 -5.17 -2.03 -3.19
N LEU A 155 -6.12 -2.52 -2.40
CA LEU A 155 -6.02 -2.61 -0.94
C LEU A 155 -5.91 -4.08 -0.54
N GLN A 156 -5.12 -4.35 0.50
CA GLN A 156 -4.94 -5.68 1.05
C GLN A 156 -6.21 -6.14 1.75
N GLY A 157 -6.65 -7.37 1.45
CA GLY A 157 -7.90 -7.94 1.95
C GLY A 157 -9.05 -7.72 0.97
N THR A 158 -10.11 -8.52 1.14
CA THR A 158 -11.32 -8.46 0.33
C THR A 158 -12.30 -7.44 0.92
N ASN A 159 -13.15 -6.85 0.08
CA ASN A 159 -14.20 -5.89 0.46
C ASN A 159 -13.72 -4.70 1.32
N GLN A 160 -12.52 -4.18 1.03
CA GLN A 160 -12.01 -2.99 1.70
C GLN A 160 -12.60 -1.72 1.09
N ALA A 161 -13.10 -0.82 1.92
CA ALA A 161 -13.58 0.47 1.45
C ALA A 161 -12.45 1.28 0.81
N CYS A 162 -12.66 1.78 -0.41
CA CYS A 162 -11.63 2.50 -1.16
C CYS A 162 -11.18 3.82 -0.52
N GLY A 163 -12.01 4.41 0.36
CA GLY A 163 -11.62 5.56 1.18
C GLY A 163 -11.38 6.87 0.41
N VAL A 164 -11.82 6.95 -0.84
CA VAL A 164 -11.75 8.15 -1.68
C VAL A 164 -13.10 8.42 -2.35
N THR A 165 -13.29 9.64 -2.85
CA THR A 165 -14.50 10.04 -3.59
C THR A 165 -14.40 9.66 -5.06
N GLY A 166 -15.54 9.49 -5.75
CA GLY A 166 -15.54 9.17 -7.18
C GLY A 166 -15.23 7.71 -7.49
N VAL A 167 -15.34 6.83 -6.50
CA VAL A 167 -15.23 5.38 -6.71
C VAL A 167 -16.32 4.96 -7.67
N LEU A 168 -15.93 4.26 -8.73
CA LEU A 168 -16.87 3.71 -9.68
C LEU A 168 -17.66 2.58 -9.02
N THR A 169 -18.97 2.81 -8.85
CA THR A 169 -19.96 1.86 -8.32
C THR A 169 -20.95 1.38 -9.39
N SER A 170 -20.88 1.93 -10.61
CA SER A 170 -21.61 1.45 -11.80
C SER A 170 -20.89 1.85 -13.11
N GLY A 171 -20.68 0.94 -14.06
CA GLY A 171 -19.99 1.19 -15.34
C GLY A 171 -19.09 0.04 -15.85
N ASN A 172 -18.67 0.09 -17.12
CA ASN A 172 -17.66 -0.79 -17.77
C ASN A 172 -16.31 -0.01 -17.79
N PRO A 173 -15.11 -0.63 -17.62
CA PRO A 173 -14.85 -2.03 -17.88
C PRO A 173 -14.37 -2.85 -16.68
N ARG A 174 -15.03 -3.99 -16.52
CA ARG A 174 -14.74 -5.10 -15.61
C ARG A 174 -15.19 -4.82 -14.18
N ASN A 175 -16.27 -5.51 -13.80
CA ASN A 175 -16.68 -5.90 -12.44
C ASN A 175 -16.68 -4.76 -11.43
N ILE A 176 -17.87 -4.20 -11.20
CA ILE A 176 -18.12 -3.09 -10.29
C ILE A 176 -19.13 -3.54 -9.22
N SER A 177 -18.79 -3.38 -7.94
CA SER A 177 -19.68 -3.64 -6.82
C SER A 177 -20.41 -2.36 -6.37
N SER A 178 -21.68 -2.50 -5.98
CA SER A 178 -22.52 -1.41 -5.47
C SER A 178 -22.17 -0.96 -4.05
N THR A 179 -21.11 -1.49 -3.46
CA THR A 179 -20.77 -1.40 -2.03
C THR A 179 -19.61 -0.44 -1.71
N GLY A 180 -19.13 0.33 -2.69
CA GLY A 180 -18.04 1.31 -2.49
C GLY A 180 -16.62 0.76 -2.72
N TYR A 181 -16.51 -0.38 -3.40
CA TYR A 181 -15.29 -0.93 -3.98
C TYR A 181 -15.60 -1.62 -5.31
N THR A 182 -14.62 -1.73 -6.22
CA THR A 182 -14.93 -2.11 -7.60
C THR A 182 -14.95 -3.63 -7.78
N SER A 183 -13.98 -4.39 -7.26
CA SER A 183 -14.06 -5.86 -7.27
C SER A 183 -13.35 -6.49 -6.07
N GLY A 184 -13.98 -7.53 -5.48
CA GLY A 184 -13.62 -8.09 -4.18
C GLY A 184 -12.54 -9.16 -4.15
N ASP A 185 -12.17 -9.79 -5.27
CA ASP A 185 -11.24 -10.93 -5.25
C ASP A 185 -10.28 -10.94 -6.44
N GLU A 186 -9.30 -10.04 -6.41
CA GLU A 186 -8.14 -10.09 -7.29
C GLU A 186 -6.90 -10.39 -6.42
N ASP A 187 -6.53 -11.67 -6.30
CA ASP A 187 -5.38 -12.13 -5.50
C ASP A 187 -5.46 -11.74 -4.00
N GLY A 188 -6.66 -11.82 -3.40
CA GLY A 188 -6.90 -11.46 -2.01
C GLY A 188 -6.88 -9.96 -1.73
N LYS A 189 -6.97 -9.14 -2.77
CA LYS A 189 -7.01 -7.68 -2.71
C LYS A 189 -8.32 -7.11 -3.23
N THR A 190 -8.66 -5.95 -2.70
CA THR A 190 -9.78 -5.15 -3.18
C THR A 190 -9.28 -4.16 -4.21
N ARG A 191 -9.83 -4.20 -5.42
CA ARG A 191 -9.53 -3.23 -6.47
C ARG A 191 -10.43 -2.01 -6.34
N CYS A 192 -9.82 -0.84 -6.41
CA CYS A 192 -10.47 0.46 -6.37
C CYS A 192 -10.25 1.20 -7.68
N ASN A 193 -11.31 1.34 -8.48
CA ASN A 193 -11.32 2.19 -9.66
C ASN A 193 -12.05 3.49 -9.33
N VAL A 194 -11.40 4.61 -9.57
CA VAL A 194 -11.86 5.93 -9.14
C VAL A 194 -11.76 6.85 -10.33
N THR A 195 -12.86 7.48 -10.71
CA THR A 195 -12.80 8.48 -11.77
C THR A 195 -12.33 9.82 -11.27
N VAL A 196 -11.70 10.54 -12.18
CA VAL A 196 -11.25 11.90 -11.97
C VAL A 196 -12.26 12.83 -12.65
N PRO A 197 -13.12 13.53 -11.88
CA PRO A 197 -14.02 14.52 -12.46
C PRO A 197 -13.21 15.62 -13.15
N GLY A 198 -13.72 16.13 -14.26
CA GLY A 198 -13.10 17.19 -15.05
C GLY A 198 -14.11 17.83 -16.00
N PRO A 199 -13.69 18.82 -16.79
CA PRO A 199 -14.55 19.44 -17.79
C PRO A 199 -15.00 18.38 -18.81
N ALA A 200 -16.23 18.52 -19.31
CA ALA A 200 -16.73 17.65 -20.36
C ALA A 200 -15.76 17.69 -21.54
N HIS A 201 -15.26 16.53 -21.96
CA HIS A 201 -14.45 16.42 -23.16
C HIS A 201 -15.31 16.85 -24.34
N SER A 202 -15.03 18.02 -24.95
CA SER A 202 -15.58 18.35 -26.25
C SER A 202 -14.95 17.39 -27.26
N SER A 203 -15.75 16.46 -27.75
CA SER A 203 -15.41 15.53 -28.84
C SER A 203 -14.84 16.26 -30.05
#